data_AF-A0A3P2AJW6-F1
#
_entry.id   AF-A0A3P2AJW6-F1
#
_cell.length_a   1.000
_cell.length_b   1.000
_cell.length_c   1.000
_cell.angle_alpha   90.00
_cell.angle_beta   90.00
_cell.angle_gamma   90.00
#
_symmetry.space_group_name_H-M   'P 1'
#
loop_
_entity.id
_entity.type
_entity.pdbx_description
1 polymer ?
#
loop_
_entity_poly.entity_id
_entity_poly.type
_entity_poly.pdbx_seq_one_letter_code
_entity_poly.pdbx_strand_id
1 'polypeptide(L)'
;MDYGFIEKYNQPWTSGNPIRDLNPLSKLNLMIVLGLSPFVVQNYVYGFGMALLFIIISILAGCFRSFFSLYWKVLLLFGFFLFLVKAAFSPGEHVIFQIWGIRVTYESIFSGLNIVSLVLAFSGAFILFVKTTPMDEFTYMLEQKGVSHVVSFIILSSFQTITDLGQNAKIIMESQKARGIETEGNVFQRAKAYLPVIGPLILNAISSTEEKSIAMDARAFSAPVKHTYLMELPKPSIKEKIIVLGLDIIFVLLLIGRIVLWLL
;
A
#
# COMPACT_ATOMS: atom_id res chain seq x y z
N MET A 1 37.48 10.73 -15.02
CA MET A 1 36.36 10.05 -14.35
C MET A 1 35.26 11.07 -14.20
N ASP A 2 34.02 10.71 -14.55
CA ASP A 2 32.88 11.60 -14.47
C ASP A 2 32.47 11.76 -12.99
N TYR A 3 33.03 12.78 -12.33
CA TYR A 3 32.86 13.01 -10.89
C TYR A 3 31.40 13.27 -10.50
N GLY A 4 30.55 13.67 -11.45
CA GLY A 4 29.12 13.86 -11.23
C GLY A 4 28.38 12.56 -10.88
N PHE A 5 28.87 11.39 -11.31
CA PHE A 5 28.30 10.11 -10.91
C PHE A 5 28.53 9.80 -9.43
N ILE A 6 29.72 10.11 -8.90
CA ILE A 6 30.09 9.84 -7.51
C ILE A 6 29.37 10.82 -6.58
N GLU A 7 29.33 12.10 -6.94
CA GLU A 7 28.63 13.13 -6.14
C GLU A 7 27.14 12.83 -5.95
N LYS A 8 26.50 12.19 -6.95
CA LYS A 8 25.09 11.76 -6.86
C LYS A 8 24.82 10.79 -5.71
N TYR A 9 25.79 9.92 -5.37
CA TYR A 9 25.65 8.94 -4.29
C TYR A 9 26.19 9.45 -2.94
N ASN A 10 26.86 10.61 -2.94
CA ASN A 10 27.31 11.26 -1.70
C ASN A 10 26.20 12.09 -1.03
N GLN A 11 25.13 12.42 -1.74
CA GLN A 11 24.00 13.16 -1.20
C GLN A 11 22.84 12.22 -0.85
N PRO A 12 22.08 12.51 0.22
CA PRO A 12 20.89 11.74 0.54
C PRO A 12 19.92 11.78 -0.64
N TRP A 13 19.32 10.64 -0.96
CA TRP A 13 18.42 10.56 -2.11
C TRP A 13 17.14 11.37 -1.82
N THR A 14 16.79 12.27 -2.73
CA THR A 14 15.59 13.11 -2.64
C THR A 14 14.85 13.13 -3.98
N SER A 15 13.53 13.00 -3.93
CA SER A 15 12.64 13.10 -5.09
C SER A 15 12.29 14.55 -5.47
N GLY A 16 12.70 15.54 -4.65
CA GLY A 16 12.43 16.96 -4.87
C GLY A 16 11.02 17.39 -4.47
N ASN A 17 10.26 16.50 -3.82
CA ASN A 17 8.93 16.78 -3.29
C ASN A 17 8.92 16.59 -1.78
N PRO A 18 8.59 17.63 -0.99
CA PRO A 18 8.70 17.58 0.47
C PRO A 18 7.83 16.50 1.13
N ILE A 19 6.75 16.06 0.48
CA ILE A 19 5.89 14.98 1.02
C ILE A 19 6.49 13.60 0.73
N ARG A 20 7.12 13.44 -0.43
CA ARG A 20 7.78 12.18 -0.80
C ARG A 20 9.11 12.02 -0.07
N ASP A 21 9.79 13.12 0.25
CA ASP A 21 11.10 13.11 0.91
C ASP A 21 11.02 12.99 2.44
N LEU A 22 9.80 12.87 3.00
CA LEU A 22 9.60 12.53 4.41
C LEU A 22 10.19 11.15 4.73
N ASN A 23 10.52 10.91 5.99
CA ASN A 23 11.00 9.58 6.38
C ASN A 23 9.89 8.53 6.15
N PRO A 24 10.20 7.39 5.49
CA PRO A 24 9.25 6.29 5.28
C PRO A 24 8.51 5.82 6.53
N LEU A 25 9.19 5.74 7.68
CA LEU A 25 8.56 5.32 8.95
C LEU A 25 7.62 6.39 9.51
N SER A 26 7.99 7.66 9.40
CA SER A 26 7.11 8.76 9.77
C SER A 26 5.88 8.79 8.87
N LYS A 27 6.04 8.63 7.55
CA LYS A 27 4.93 8.52 6.60
C LYS A 27 4.02 7.34 6.98
N LEU A 28 4.59 6.17 7.28
CA LEU A 28 3.81 5.02 7.73
C LEU A 28 2.99 5.35 8.98
N ASN A 29 3.62 5.94 10.00
CA ASN A 29 2.91 6.27 11.23
C ASN A 29 1.78 7.28 10.98
N LEU A 30 2.07 8.35 10.23
CA LEU A 30 1.07 9.35 9.85
C LEU A 30 -0.13 8.73 9.11
N MET A 31 0.13 7.83 8.16
CA MET A 31 -0.93 7.17 7.40
C MET A 31 -1.75 6.21 8.28
N ILE A 32 -1.11 5.49 9.21
CA ILE A 32 -1.81 4.64 10.18
C ILE A 32 -2.72 5.49 11.08
N VAL A 33 -2.19 6.57 11.67
CA VAL A 33 -2.95 7.44 12.57
C VAL A 33 -4.11 8.10 11.84
N LEU A 34 -3.87 8.71 10.67
CA LEU A 34 -4.92 9.37 9.90
C LEU A 34 -5.95 8.36 9.37
N GLY A 35 -5.53 7.18 8.92
CA GLY A 35 -6.41 6.14 8.40
C GLY A 35 -7.25 5.45 9.48
N LEU A 36 -6.73 5.32 10.71
CA LEU A 36 -7.44 4.71 11.84
C LEU A 36 -8.30 5.70 12.63
N SER A 37 -7.98 6.99 12.60
CA SER A 37 -8.73 8.02 13.35
C SER A 37 -10.25 8.02 13.10
N PRO A 38 -10.77 7.76 11.87
CA PRO A 38 -12.22 7.72 11.64
C PRO A 38 -12.91 6.55 12.32
N PHE A 39 -12.22 5.43 12.58
CA PHE A 39 -12.78 4.29 13.31
C PHE A 39 -13.05 4.63 14.79
N VAL A 40 -12.28 5.57 15.34
CA VAL A 40 -12.43 6.03 16.73
C VAL A 40 -13.59 7.03 16.83
N VAL A 41 -13.65 7.99 15.91
CA VAL A 41 -14.66 9.06 15.92
C VAL A 41 -16.03 8.56 15.46
N GLN A 42 -16.08 7.60 14.53
CA GLN A 42 -17.31 7.00 13.96
C GLN A 42 -18.32 8.02 13.40
N ASN A 43 -17.81 9.15 12.89
CA ASN A 43 -18.62 10.18 12.25
C ASN A 43 -18.31 10.23 10.75
N TYR A 44 -19.35 10.10 9.91
CA TYR A 44 -19.21 10.11 8.45
C TYR A 44 -18.62 11.42 7.92
N VAL A 45 -18.93 12.57 8.55
CA VAL A 45 -18.39 13.88 8.15
C VAL A 45 -16.88 13.90 8.32
N TYR A 46 -16.38 13.37 9.43
CA TYR A 46 -14.95 13.28 9.69
C TYR A 46 -14.25 12.31 8.73
N GLY A 47 -14.86 11.15 8.46
CA GLY A 47 -14.32 10.18 7.49
C GLY A 47 -14.23 10.74 6.07
N PHE A 48 -15.26 11.45 5.59
CA PHE A 48 -15.21 12.14 4.30
C PHE A 48 -14.23 13.32 4.30
N GLY A 49 -14.09 14.02 5.43
CA GLY A 49 -13.04 15.03 5.62
C GLY A 49 -11.64 14.44 5.43
N MET A 50 -11.37 13.26 5.99
CA MET A 50 -10.12 12.53 5.79
C MET A 50 -9.92 12.07 4.35
N ALA A 51 -10.98 11.58 3.70
CA ALA A 51 -10.93 11.25 2.27
C ALA A 51 -10.50 12.47 1.41
N LEU A 52 -11.04 13.65 1.71
CA LEU A 52 -10.67 14.90 1.03
C LEU A 52 -9.23 15.32 1.36
N LEU A 53 -8.80 15.16 2.60
CA LEU A 53 -7.40 15.40 3.00
C LEU A 53 -6.43 14.53 2.19
N PHE A 54 -6.70 13.23 2.03
CA PHE A 54 -5.83 12.34 1.23
C PHE A 54 -5.80 12.73 -0.25
N ILE A 55 -6.90 13.22 -0.81
CA ILE A 55 -6.91 13.78 -2.17
C ILE A 55 -5.96 14.97 -2.26
N ILE A 56 -6.02 15.92 -1.32
CA ILE A 56 -5.13 17.09 -1.28
C ILE A 56 -3.67 16.64 -1.16
N ILE A 57 -3.34 15.74 -0.24
CA ILE A 57 -1.97 15.24 -0.06
C ILE A 57 -1.49 14.55 -1.35
N SER A 58 -2.36 13.81 -2.05
CA SER A 58 -1.99 13.15 -3.31
C SER A 58 -1.66 14.13 -4.45
N ILE A 59 -2.31 15.29 -4.48
CA ILE A 59 -2.02 16.36 -5.43
C ILE A 59 -0.67 16.99 -5.09
N LEU A 60 -0.45 17.34 -3.82
CA LEU A 60 0.80 17.92 -3.34
C LEU A 60 1.99 16.95 -3.54
N ALA A 61 1.76 15.64 -3.37
CA ALA A 61 2.73 14.59 -3.63
C ALA A 61 2.90 14.27 -5.13
N GLY A 62 2.18 14.93 -6.05
CA GLY A 62 2.29 14.71 -7.50
C GLY A 62 1.89 13.31 -7.97
N CYS A 63 1.10 12.55 -7.20
CA CYS A 63 0.69 11.18 -7.53
C CYS A 63 -0.83 11.04 -7.76
N PHE A 64 -1.55 12.15 -7.90
CA PHE A 64 -3.02 12.21 -8.00
C PHE A 64 -3.62 11.22 -9.02
N ARG A 65 -3.12 11.16 -10.27
CA ARG A 65 -3.70 10.29 -11.30
C ARG A 65 -3.60 8.80 -10.96
N SER A 66 -2.47 8.37 -10.39
CA SER A 66 -2.26 6.97 -9.99
C SER A 66 -3.07 6.63 -8.74
N PHE A 67 -3.14 7.56 -7.78
CA PHE A 67 -3.96 7.44 -6.57
C PHE A 67 -5.45 7.35 -6.92
N PHE A 68 -5.97 8.34 -7.64
CA PHE A 68 -7.40 8.45 -7.94
C PHE A 68 -7.93 7.28 -8.79
N SER A 69 -7.13 6.76 -9.72
CA SER A 69 -7.51 5.59 -10.53
C SER A 69 -7.78 4.34 -9.69
N LEU A 70 -7.02 4.13 -8.61
CA LEU A 70 -7.24 3.01 -7.70
C LEU A 70 -8.33 3.35 -6.67
N TYR A 71 -8.31 4.58 -6.15
CA TYR A 71 -9.23 5.07 -5.14
C TYR A 71 -10.69 5.03 -5.61
N TRP A 72 -10.98 5.46 -6.83
CA TRP A 72 -12.31 5.39 -7.41
C TRP A 72 -12.81 3.96 -7.60
N LYS A 73 -11.92 3.02 -7.94
CA LYS A 73 -12.28 1.59 -8.03
C LYS A 73 -12.65 1.02 -6.67
N VAL A 74 -11.93 1.40 -5.60
CA VAL A 74 -12.27 1.00 -4.23
C VAL A 74 -13.62 1.58 -3.81
N LEU A 75 -13.87 2.86 -4.10
CA LEU A 75 -15.18 3.49 -3.86
C LEU A 75 -16.30 2.72 -4.56
N LEU A 76 -16.13 2.41 -5.85
CA LEU A 76 -17.18 1.78 -6.65
C LEU A 76 -17.39 0.31 -6.27
N LEU A 77 -16.31 -0.44 -6.01
CA LEU A 77 -16.42 -1.88 -5.71
C LEU A 77 -16.80 -2.13 -4.26
N PHE A 78 -16.09 -1.52 -3.32
CA PHE A 78 -16.28 -1.78 -1.88
C PHE A 78 -17.19 -0.74 -1.25
N GLY A 79 -16.98 0.54 -1.51
CA GLY A 79 -17.78 1.63 -0.91
C GLY A 79 -19.25 1.50 -1.28
N PHE A 80 -19.57 1.51 -2.58
CA PHE A 80 -20.94 1.42 -3.07
C PHE A 80 -21.62 0.11 -2.68
N PHE A 81 -20.93 -1.02 -2.79
CA PHE A 81 -21.47 -2.31 -2.37
C PHE A 81 -21.82 -2.35 -0.87
N LEU A 82 -20.89 -1.93 -0.01
CA LEU A 82 -21.11 -1.90 1.44
C LEU A 82 -22.18 -0.88 1.84
N PHE A 83 -22.27 0.24 1.13
CA PHE A 83 -23.37 1.20 1.28
C PHE A 83 -24.72 0.53 1.04
N LEU A 84 -24.89 -0.16 -0.09
CA LEU A 84 -26.15 -0.84 -0.43
C LEU A 84 -26.51 -1.88 0.62
N VAL A 85 -25.54 -2.70 1.05
CA VAL A 85 -25.76 -3.71 2.10
C VAL A 85 -26.20 -3.05 3.41
N LYS A 86 -25.52 -1.99 3.85
CA LYS A 86 -25.89 -1.30 5.10
C LYS A 86 -27.22 -0.57 4.99
N ALA A 87 -27.48 0.11 3.88
CA ALA A 87 -28.74 0.81 3.65
C ALA A 87 -29.94 -0.15 3.62
N ALA A 88 -29.77 -1.36 3.07
CA ALA A 88 -30.83 -2.36 2.96
C ALA A 88 -31.09 -3.16 4.25
N PHE A 89 -30.04 -3.51 5.00
CA PHE A 89 -30.14 -4.48 6.11
C PHE A 89 -29.91 -3.88 7.50
N SER A 90 -29.51 -2.61 7.62
CA SER A 90 -29.34 -2.01 8.95
C SER A 90 -30.70 -1.67 9.57
N PRO A 91 -30.92 -1.99 10.86
CA PRO A 91 -32.15 -1.62 11.55
C PRO A 91 -32.22 -0.09 11.73
N GLY A 92 -33.44 0.43 11.76
CA GLY A 92 -33.75 1.80 12.13
C GLY A 92 -35.24 1.99 12.37
N GLU A 93 -35.60 3.13 12.96
CA GLU A 93 -36.98 3.41 13.39
C GLU A 93 -37.75 4.17 12.31
N HIS A 94 -37.07 5.08 11.60
CA HIS A 94 -37.71 5.97 10.63
C HIS A 94 -37.62 5.42 9.21
N VAL A 95 -38.62 4.65 8.79
CA VAL A 95 -38.70 4.04 7.45
C VAL A 95 -39.01 5.08 6.39
N ILE A 96 -38.10 5.23 5.41
CA ILE A 96 -38.29 6.08 4.23
C ILE A 96 -38.97 5.28 3.13
N PHE A 97 -38.51 4.05 2.93
CA PHE A 97 -38.94 3.23 1.82
C PHE A 97 -38.89 1.75 2.19
N GLN A 98 -39.95 1.02 1.84
CA GLN A 98 -40.06 -0.41 2.09
C GLN A 98 -40.46 -1.13 0.80
N ILE A 99 -39.59 -2.03 0.34
CA ILE A 99 -39.85 -2.89 -0.82
C ILE A 99 -39.43 -4.32 -0.49
N TRP A 100 -40.32 -5.29 -0.72
CA TRP A 100 -40.04 -6.73 -0.64
C TRP A 100 -39.32 -7.18 0.66
N GLY A 101 -39.66 -6.58 1.81
CA GLY A 101 -39.07 -6.90 3.12
C GLY A 101 -37.77 -6.16 3.45
N ILE A 102 -37.21 -5.40 2.51
CA ILE A 102 -36.09 -4.48 2.74
C ILE A 102 -36.67 -3.14 3.21
N ARG A 103 -36.26 -2.70 4.40
CA ARG A 103 -36.65 -1.41 4.99
C ARG A 103 -35.44 -0.49 4.97
N VAL A 104 -35.47 0.53 4.13
CA VAL A 104 -34.46 1.59 4.12
C VAL A 104 -34.94 2.70 5.06
N THR A 105 -34.13 2.98 6.07
CA THR A 105 -34.41 3.95 7.12
C THR A 105 -33.41 5.11 7.06
N TYR A 106 -33.71 6.23 7.71
CA TYR A 106 -32.73 7.30 7.84
C TYR A 106 -31.45 6.80 8.52
N GLU A 107 -31.59 6.01 9.59
CA GLU A 107 -30.47 5.44 10.34
C GLU A 107 -29.64 4.47 9.48
N SER A 108 -30.28 3.67 8.62
CA SER A 108 -29.57 2.74 7.74
C SER A 108 -28.73 3.47 6.69
N ILE A 109 -29.21 4.60 6.17
CA ILE A 109 -28.46 5.47 5.27
C ILE A 109 -27.27 6.10 6.00
N PHE A 110 -27.46 6.65 7.20
CA PHE A 110 -26.36 7.23 7.99
C PHE A 110 -25.30 6.17 8.34
N SER A 111 -25.73 4.96 8.72
CA SER A 111 -24.79 3.85 8.95
C SER A 111 -24.06 3.44 7.67
N GLY A 112 -24.74 3.47 6.52
CA GLY A 112 -24.15 3.25 5.21
C GLY A 112 -23.10 4.30 4.86
N LEU A 113 -23.41 5.58 5.04
CA LEU A 113 -22.45 6.67 4.83
C LEU A 113 -21.24 6.55 5.75
N ASN A 114 -21.45 6.15 7.00
CA ASN A 114 -20.36 5.94 7.94
C ASN A 114 -19.41 4.84 7.45
N ILE A 115 -19.92 3.66 7.06
CA ILE A 115 -19.05 2.58 6.57
C ILE A 115 -18.29 2.97 5.29
N VAL A 116 -18.95 3.68 4.37
CA VAL A 116 -18.30 4.20 3.16
C VAL A 116 -17.15 5.12 3.54
N SER A 117 -17.40 6.06 4.46
CA SER A 117 -16.38 7.02 4.91
C SER A 117 -15.17 6.33 5.56
N LEU A 118 -15.39 5.25 6.32
CA LEU A 118 -14.32 4.45 6.95
C LEU A 118 -13.48 3.72 5.90
N VAL A 119 -14.14 3.07 4.94
CA VAL A 119 -13.47 2.34 3.85
C VAL A 119 -12.63 3.31 3.01
N LEU A 120 -13.18 4.49 2.70
CA LEU A 120 -12.48 5.52 1.95
C LEU A 120 -11.29 6.08 2.71
N ALA A 121 -11.43 6.44 3.99
CA ALA A 121 -10.32 6.98 4.74
C ALA A 121 -9.19 5.96 4.92
N PHE A 122 -9.52 4.71 5.27
CA PHE A 122 -8.52 3.66 5.46
C PHE A 122 -7.79 3.31 4.15
N SER A 123 -8.55 3.08 3.08
CA SER A 123 -7.97 2.78 1.77
C SER A 123 -7.19 3.97 1.22
N GLY A 124 -7.64 5.20 1.46
CA GLY A 124 -6.95 6.42 1.07
C GLY A 124 -5.57 6.50 1.70
N ALA A 125 -5.47 6.32 3.02
CA ALA A 125 -4.20 6.27 3.73
C ALA A 125 -3.25 5.19 3.18
N PHE A 126 -3.77 3.97 3.01
CA PHE A 126 -2.98 2.83 2.54
C PHE A 126 -2.48 3.02 1.10
N ILE A 127 -3.36 3.41 0.17
CA ILE A 127 -2.99 3.62 -1.23
C ILE A 127 -1.98 4.76 -1.35
N LEU A 128 -2.18 5.84 -0.60
CA LEU A 128 -1.27 6.97 -0.63
C LEU A 128 0.11 6.60 -0.09
N PHE A 129 0.20 5.81 0.98
CA PHE A 129 1.46 5.28 1.49
C PHE A 129 2.20 4.48 0.41
N VAL A 130 1.54 3.50 -0.20
CA VAL A 130 2.12 2.65 -1.26
C VAL A 130 2.56 3.48 -2.49
N LYS A 131 1.86 4.58 -2.80
CA LYS A 131 2.20 5.44 -3.94
C LYS A 131 3.31 6.46 -3.66
N THR A 132 3.58 6.75 -2.40
CA THR A 132 4.56 7.77 -1.99
C THR A 132 5.82 7.20 -1.36
N THR A 133 5.82 5.90 -1.03
CA THR A 133 6.95 5.21 -0.38
C THR A 133 7.33 3.97 -1.18
N PRO A 134 8.38 4.08 -2.01
CA PRO A 134 9.05 2.94 -2.64
C PRO A 134 9.51 1.88 -1.62
N MET A 135 9.56 0.63 -2.06
CA MET A 135 9.84 -0.51 -1.17
C MET A 135 11.29 -0.53 -0.66
N ASP A 136 12.22 -0.13 -1.51
CA ASP A 136 13.65 0.04 -1.20
C ASP A 136 13.90 1.09 -0.11
N GLU A 137 13.20 2.22 -0.16
CA GLU A 137 13.27 3.23 0.91
C GLU A 137 12.73 2.68 2.23
N PHE A 138 11.64 1.92 2.16
CA PHE A 138 11.00 1.34 3.33
C PHE A 138 11.89 0.28 4.00
N THR A 139 12.47 -0.66 3.23
CA THR A 139 13.37 -1.68 3.76
C THR A 139 14.67 -1.08 4.30
N TYR A 140 15.23 -0.07 3.64
CA TYR A 140 16.37 0.68 4.16
C TYR A 140 16.09 1.24 5.56
N MET A 141 14.93 1.88 5.75
CA MET A 141 14.57 2.43 7.07
C MET A 141 14.33 1.36 8.12
N LEU A 142 13.80 0.18 7.74
CA LEU A 142 13.67 -0.95 8.64
C LEU A 142 15.05 -1.47 9.09
N GLU A 143 16.01 -1.52 8.18
CA GLU A 143 17.38 -1.92 8.47
C GLU A 143 18.06 -0.98 9.47
N GLN A 144 17.89 0.34 9.27
CA GLN A 144 18.35 1.37 10.20
C GLN A 144 17.71 1.27 11.59
N LYS A 145 16.54 0.61 11.72
CA LYS A 145 15.87 0.35 13.00
C LYS A 145 16.27 -0.97 13.66
N GLY A 146 17.12 -1.77 13.01
CA GLY A 146 17.66 -3.02 13.56
C GLY A 146 17.16 -4.29 12.87
N VAL A 147 16.43 -4.19 11.76
CA VAL A 147 16.18 -5.35 10.91
C VAL A 147 17.49 -5.77 10.23
N SER A 148 17.75 -7.08 10.11
CA SER A 148 18.96 -7.56 9.44
C SER A 148 18.93 -7.26 7.94
N HIS A 149 20.09 -6.92 7.37
CA HIS A 149 20.30 -6.73 5.93
C HIS A 149 19.84 -7.92 5.08
N VAL A 150 19.92 -9.13 5.62
CA VAL A 150 19.43 -10.36 4.97
C VAL A 150 17.92 -10.31 4.80
N VAL A 151 17.18 -9.84 5.81
CA VAL A 151 15.72 -9.71 5.76
C VAL A 151 15.32 -8.60 4.80
N SER A 152 15.98 -7.44 4.87
CA SER A 152 15.78 -6.34 3.91
C SER A 152 15.97 -6.81 2.47
N PHE A 153 17.03 -7.58 2.22
CA PHE A 153 17.32 -8.16 0.90
C PHE A 153 16.24 -9.15 0.46
N ILE A 154 15.83 -10.09 1.31
CA ILE A 154 14.78 -11.07 0.98
C ILE A 154 13.49 -10.34 0.57
N ILE A 155 13.11 -9.30 1.31
CA ILE A 155 11.93 -8.50 0.99
C ILE A 155 12.08 -7.84 -0.38
N LEU A 156 13.16 -7.08 -0.60
CA LEU A 156 13.37 -6.37 -1.86
C LEU A 156 13.45 -7.33 -3.07
N SER A 157 14.20 -8.43 -2.91
CA SER A 157 14.36 -9.46 -3.92
C SER A 157 13.03 -10.17 -4.22
N SER A 158 12.16 -10.35 -3.23
CA SER A 158 10.82 -10.92 -3.43
C SER A 158 9.95 -10.00 -4.30
N PHE A 159 9.93 -8.69 -4.02
CA PHE A 159 9.18 -7.73 -4.84
C PHE A 159 9.69 -7.67 -6.27
N GLN A 160 11.02 -7.68 -6.47
CA GLN A 160 11.62 -7.75 -7.79
C GLN A 160 11.30 -9.08 -8.51
N THR A 161 11.34 -10.19 -7.79
CA THR A 161 11.02 -11.51 -8.35
C THR A 161 9.58 -11.57 -8.84
N ILE A 162 8.62 -10.91 -8.19
CA ILE A 162 7.24 -10.80 -8.68
C ILE A 162 7.20 -10.11 -10.06
N THR A 163 7.94 -9.01 -10.25
CA THR A 163 7.98 -8.31 -11.53
C THR A 163 8.69 -9.14 -12.60
N ASP A 164 9.80 -9.78 -12.25
CA ASP A 164 10.61 -10.61 -13.14
C ASP A 164 9.80 -11.82 -13.63
N LEU A 165 9.13 -12.54 -12.71
CA LEU A 165 8.27 -13.66 -13.05
C LEU A 165 7.09 -13.23 -13.92
N GLY A 166 6.52 -12.05 -13.70
CA GLY A 166 5.46 -11.51 -14.54
C GLY A 166 5.91 -11.28 -15.99
N GLN A 167 7.14 -10.80 -16.19
CA GLN A 167 7.72 -10.60 -17.52
C GLN A 167 8.11 -11.93 -18.18
N ASN A 168 8.73 -12.83 -17.42
CA ASN A 168 9.09 -14.17 -17.89
C ASN A 168 7.85 -14.99 -18.27
N ALA A 169 6.77 -14.90 -17.47
CA ALA A 169 5.52 -15.56 -17.78
C ALA A 169 4.92 -15.08 -19.11
N LYS A 170 5.02 -13.78 -19.44
CA LYS A 170 4.58 -13.25 -20.75
C LYS A 170 5.41 -13.82 -21.89
N ILE A 171 6.74 -13.81 -21.76
CA ILE A 171 7.66 -14.34 -22.79
C ILE A 171 7.41 -15.85 -23.02
N ILE A 172 7.29 -16.63 -21.94
CA ILE A 172 7.00 -18.06 -22.03
C ILE A 172 5.63 -18.28 -22.68
N MET A 173 4.61 -17.51 -22.29
CA MET A 173 3.28 -17.59 -22.88
C MET A 173 3.31 -17.30 -24.39
N GLU A 174 4.02 -16.26 -24.83
CA GLU A 174 4.19 -15.94 -26.26
C GLU A 174 4.91 -17.07 -27.02
N SER A 175 5.93 -17.69 -26.43
CA SER A 175 6.60 -18.86 -27.01
C SER A 175 5.66 -20.06 -27.14
N GLN A 176 4.83 -20.33 -26.12
CA GLN A 176 3.84 -21.41 -26.17
C GLN A 176 2.75 -21.14 -27.22
N LYS A 177 2.30 -19.88 -27.37
CA LYS A 177 1.39 -19.49 -28.46
C LYS A 177 1.98 -19.79 -29.83
N ALA A 178 3.26 -19.46 -30.04
CA ALA A 178 3.96 -19.78 -31.29
C ALA A 178 4.11 -21.29 -31.54
N ARG A 179 4.09 -22.11 -30.48
CA ARG A 179 4.08 -23.58 -30.55
C ARG A 179 2.66 -24.17 -30.75
N GLY A 180 1.66 -23.33 -31.02
CA GLY A 180 0.30 -23.76 -31.34
C GLY A 180 -0.60 -23.96 -30.11
N ILE A 181 -0.21 -23.47 -28.93
CA ILE A 181 -1.10 -23.49 -27.76
C ILE A 181 -2.16 -22.40 -27.92
N GLU A 182 -3.41 -22.82 -28.09
CA GLU A 182 -4.55 -21.91 -28.14
C GLU A 182 -4.76 -21.24 -26.78
N THR A 183 -4.50 -19.94 -26.73
CA THR A 183 -4.76 -19.09 -25.55
C THR A 183 -6.09 -18.36 -25.63
N GLU A 184 -6.81 -18.56 -26.72
CA GLU A 184 -8.12 -17.97 -27.00
C GLU A 184 -9.18 -19.08 -27.01
N GLY A 185 -10.45 -18.73 -26.80
CA GLY A 185 -11.53 -19.71 -26.62
C GLY A 185 -12.11 -19.76 -25.20
N ASN A 186 -12.69 -20.89 -24.82
CA ASN A 186 -13.44 -21.06 -23.57
C ASN A 186 -12.52 -21.02 -22.33
N VAL A 187 -13.05 -20.70 -21.14
CA VAL A 187 -12.31 -20.58 -19.88
C VAL A 187 -11.44 -21.83 -19.61
N PHE A 188 -11.96 -23.01 -19.94
CA PHE A 188 -11.23 -24.27 -19.78
C PHE A 188 -10.02 -24.40 -20.72
N GLN A 189 -10.14 -23.98 -21.99
CA GLN A 189 -9.03 -23.97 -22.95
C GLN A 189 -7.94 -23.00 -22.49
N ARG A 190 -8.34 -21.80 -22.04
CA ARG A 190 -7.43 -20.80 -21.46
C ARG A 190 -6.71 -21.32 -20.22
N ALA A 191 -7.42 -22.01 -19.32
CA ALA A 191 -6.83 -22.60 -18.13
C ALA A 191 -5.77 -23.66 -18.49
N LYS A 192 -6.08 -24.53 -19.46
CA LYS A 192 -5.16 -25.58 -19.93
C LYS A 192 -3.88 -24.98 -20.55
N ALA A 193 -3.98 -23.81 -21.19
CA ALA A 193 -2.83 -23.11 -21.76
C ALA A 193 -1.80 -22.64 -20.72
N TYR A 194 -2.18 -22.46 -19.46
CA TYR A 194 -1.24 -22.09 -18.39
C TYR A 194 -0.39 -23.26 -17.90
N LEU A 195 -0.89 -24.49 -17.98
CA LEU A 195 -0.19 -25.69 -17.50
C LEU A 195 1.24 -25.83 -18.06
N PRO A 196 1.49 -25.70 -19.38
CA PRO A 196 2.84 -25.77 -19.95
C PRO A 196 3.71 -24.54 -19.68
N VAL A 197 3.14 -23.43 -19.17
CA VAL A 197 3.88 -22.22 -18.79
C VAL A 197 4.44 -22.33 -17.38
N ILE A 198 3.71 -22.98 -16.47
CA ILE A 198 4.07 -23.10 -15.05
C ILE A 198 5.39 -23.83 -14.86
N GLY A 199 5.59 -24.97 -15.54
CA GLY A 199 6.81 -25.78 -15.41
C GLY A 199 8.10 -24.98 -15.70
N PRO A 200 8.23 -24.39 -16.90
CA PRO A 200 9.37 -23.54 -17.25
C PRO A 200 9.55 -22.34 -16.32
N LEU A 201 8.45 -21.72 -15.88
CA LEU A 201 8.50 -20.57 -14.98
C LEU A 201 9.09 -20.93 -13.60
N ILE A 202 8.68 -22.06 -13.03
CA ILE A 202 9.21 -22.56 -11.75
C ILE A 202 10.69 -22.93 -11.89
N LEU A 203 11.08 -23.65 -12.95
CA LEU A 203 12.48 -24.01 -13.17
C LEU A 203 13.37 -22.77 -13.31
N ASN A 204 12.90 -21.75 -14.04
CA ASN A 204 13.62 -20.48 -14.18
C ASN A 204 13.75 -19.74 -12.83
N ALA A 205 12.70 -19.73 -12.02
CA ALA A 205 12.72 -19.11 -10.70
C ALA A 205 13.74 -19.78 -9.75
N ILE A 206 13.79 -21.12 -9.75
CA ILE A 206 14.75 -21.89 -8.95
C ILE A 206 16.18 -21.59 -9.41
N SER A 207 16.44 -21.71 -10.71
CA SER A 207 17.77 -21.43 -11.30
C SER A 207 18.24 -20.01 -10.99
N SER A 208 17.37 -19.01 -11.17
CA SER A 208 17.71 -17.61 -10.89
C SER A 208 17.99 -17.36 -9.42
N THR A 209 17.27 -18.04 -8.52
CA THR A 209 17.49 -17.93 -7.07
C THR A 209 18.83 -18.56 -6.67
N GLU A 210 19.16 -19.72 -7.24
CA GLU A 210 20.44 -20.40 -7.02
C GLU A 210 21.62 -19.54 -7.50
N GLU A 211 21.55 -19.01 -8.73
CA GLU A 211 22.54 -18.09 -9.27
C GLU A 211 22.72 -16.85 -8.40
N LYS A 212 21.63 -16.23 -7.94
CA LYS A 212 21.66 -15.09 -7.02
C LYS A 212 22.33 -15.46 -5.69
N SER A 213 22.02 -16.63 -5.12
CA SER A 213 22.62 -17.10 -3.86
C SER A 213 24.13 -17.30 -4.00
N ILE A 214 24.58 -17.99 -5.04
CA ILE A 214 26.01 -18.23 -5.30
C ILE A 214 26.74 -16.89 -5.46
N ALA A 215 26.14 -15.94 -6.20
CA ALA A 215 26.72 -14.61 -6.39
C ALA A 215 26.82 -13.81 -5.08
N MET A 216 25.84 -13.94 -4.19
CA MET A 216 25.85 -13.30 -2.87
C MET A 216 26.93 -13.88 -1.96
N ASP A 217 27.09 -15.20 -1.95
CA ASP A 217 28.12 -15.88 -1.17
C ASP A 217 29.52 -15.53 -1.67
N ALA A 218 29.71 -15.49 -2.99
CA ALA A 218 30.97 -15.06 -3.61
C ALA A 218 31.34 -13.60 -3.26
N ARG A 219 30.34 -12.75 -2.99
CA ARG A 219 30.52 -11.36 -2.55
C ARG A 219 30.54 -11.19 -1.04
N ALA A 220 30.53 -12.28 -0.28
CA ALA A 220 30.50 -12.29 1.19
C ALA A 220 29.33 -11.45 1.78
N PHE A 221 28.17 -11.46 1.12
CA PHE A 221 27.00 -10.67 1.54
C PHE A 221 26.56 -10.98 2.99
N SER A 222 26.61 -12.25 3.38
CA SER A 222 26.21 -12.72 4.72
C SER A 222 27.32 -12.59 5.77
N ALA A 223 28.46 -11.95 5.46
CA ALA A 223 29.54 -11.76 6.42
C ALA A 223 29.06 -10.93 7.63
N PRO A 224 29.47 -11.29 8.87
CA PRO A 224 29.10 -10.59 10.10
C PRO A 224 29.94 -9.31 10.28
N VAL A 225 29.98 -8.48 9.25
CA VAL A 225 30.67 -7.19 9.22
C VAL A 225 29.64 -6.07 9.16
N LYS A 226 30.06 -4.85 9.53
CA LYS A 226 29.22 -3.68 9.36
C LYS A 226 29.08 -3.36 7.87
N HIS A 227 27.89 -3.54 7.33
CA HIS A 227 27.57 -3.19 5.94
C HIS A 227 27.44 -1.67 5.77
N THR A 228 27.82 -1.20 4.59
CA THR A 228 27.68 0.20 4.15
C THR A 228 26.61 0.31 3.09
N TYR A 229 25.91 1.44 3.03
CA TYR A 229 24.80 1.65 2.10
C TYR A 229 25.21 2.60 0.99
N LEU A 230 24.83 2.27 -0.25
CA LEU A 230 25.05 3.15 -1.40
C LEU A 230 24.02 4.29 -1.46
N MET A 231 22.82 4.06 -0.94
CA MET A 231 21.74 5.02 -0.89
C MET A 231 21.41 5.31 0.57
N GLU A 232 21.52 6.58 0.97
CA GLU A 232 21.12 7.04 2.29
C GLU A 232 19.90 7.95 2.17
N LEU A 233 18.95 7.80 3.10
CA LEU A 233 17.79 8.68 3.19
C LEU A 233 18.07 9.85 4.14
N PRO A 234 17.47 11.03 3.88
CA PRO A 234 17.59 12.15 4.78
C PRO A 234 17.07 11.78 6.18
N LYS A 235 17.81 12.20 7.21
CA LYS A 235 17.37 12.02 8.59
C LYS A 235 16.09 12.82 8.83
N PRO A 236 15.15 12.28 9.64
CA PRO A 236 13.88 12.95 9.88
C PRO A 236 14.13 14.32 10.54
N SER A 237 13.55 15.35 9.92
CA SER A 237 13.71 16.73 10.39
C SER A 237 13.05 16.91 11.76
N ILE A 238 13.52 17.87 12.56
CA ILE A 238 12.90 18.20 13.85
C ILE A 238 11.42 18.56 13.65
N LYS A 239 11.09 19.28 12.57
CA LYS A 239 9.70 19.64 12.22
C LYS A 239 8.84 18.40 11.99
N GLU A 240 9.37 17.42 11.27
CA GLU A 240 8.69 16.16 11.00
C GLU A 240 8.40 15.38 12.29
N LYS A 241 9.40 15.27 13.18
CA LYS A 241 9.23 14.61 14.49
C LYS A 241 8.14 15.28 15.33
N ILE A 242 8.10 16.62 15.34
CA ILE A 242 7.08 17.38 16.08
C ILE A 242 5.68 17.11 15.49
N ILE A 243 5.54 17.08 14.17
CA ILE A 243 4.26 16.79 13.50
C ILE A 243 3.77 15.38 13.86
N VAL A 244 4.65 14.38 13.74
CA VAL A 244 4.34 12.99 14.08
C VAL A 244 3.91 12.87 15.55
N LEU A 245 4.72 13.39 16.47
CA LEU A 245 4.42 13.33 17.90
C LEU A 245 3.12 14.07 18.25
N GLY A 246 2.87 15.23 17.65
CA GLY A 246 1.64 15.99 17.85
C GLY A 246 0.41 15.21 17.40
N LEU A 247 0.46 14.56 16.24
CA LEU A 247 -0.63 13.73 15.73
C LEU A 247 -0.83 12.46 16.56
N ASP A 248 0.25 11.83 17.04
CA ASP A 248 0.16 10.68 17.94
C ASP A 248 -0.54 11.06 19.25
N ILE A 249 -0.18 12.20 19.86
CA ILE A 249 -0.83 12.70 21.07
C ILE A 249 -2.31 12.96 20.81
N ILE A 250 -2.66 13.62 19.69
CA ILE A 250 -4.07 13.88 19.33
C ILE A 250 -4.83 12.56 19.17
N PHE A 251 -4.24 11.55 18.51
CA PHE A 251 -4.86 10.25 18.33
C PHE A 251 -5.09 9.52 19.65
N VAL A 252 -4.11 9.53 20.56
CA VAL A 252 -4.24 8.97 21.90
C VAL A 252 -5.33 9.69 22.69
N LEU A 253 -5.42 11.02 22.61
CA LEU A 253 -6.48 11.79 23.25
C LEU A 253 -7.86 11.44 22.69
N LEU A 254 -7.98 11.25 21.38
CA LEU A 254 -9.23 10.79 20.75
C LEU A 254 -9.63 9.40 21.25
N LEU A 255 -8.68 8.47 21.40
CA LEU A 255 -8.93 7.14 21.95
C LEU A 255 -9.40 7.22 23.41
N ILE A 256 -8.71 7.99 24.25
CA ILE A 256 -9.09 8.17 25.67
C ILE A 256 -10.48 8.79 25.75
N GLY A 257 -10.75 9.86 24.99
CA GLY A 257 -12.06 10.50 24.95
C GLY A 257 -13.17 9.53 24.54
N ARG A 258 -12.91 8.66 23.55
CA ARG A 258 -13.86 7.63 23.13
C ARG A 258 -14.11 6.57 24.20
N ILE A 259 -13.07 6.14 24.91
CA ILE A 259 -13.20 5.17 26.01
C ILE A 259 -13.99 5.78 27.18
N VAL A 260 -13.70 7.03 27.55
CA VAL A 260 -14.43 7.73 28.61
C VAL A 260 -15.91 7.89 28.26
N LEU A 261 -16.22 8.29 27.02
CA LEU A 261 -17.61 8.37 26.52
C LEU A 261 -18.31 7.00 26.43
N TRP A 262 -17.56 5.90 26.39
CA TRP A 262 -18.13 4.56 26.41
C TRP A 262 -18.37 4.04 27.85
N LEU A 263 -17.60 4.53 28.82
CA LEU A 263 -17.74 4.18 30.24
C LEU A 263 -18.81 5.02 30.97
N LEU A 264 -19.09 6.23 30.49
CA LEU A 264 -20.17 7.11 30.95
C LEU A 264 -21.50 6.74 30.30
#